data_AF-A0A9E7JRC7-F1
#
_entry.id   AF-A0A9E7JRC7-F1
#
_cell.length_a   1.000
_cell.length_b   1.000
_cell.length_c   1.000
_cell.angle_alpha   90.00
_cell.angle_beta   90.00
_cell.angle_gamma   90.00
#
_symmetry.space_group_name_H-M   'P 1'
#
loop_
_entity.id
_entity.type
_entity.pdbx_description
1 polymer ?
#
loop_
_entity_poly.entity_id
_entity_poly.type
_entity_poly.pdbx_seq_one_letter_code
_entity_poly.pdbx_strand_id
1 'polypeptide(L)' 'MKLEQPVKIIIWGALASGKGTQSELIEKNYGLGHIAAGDLLRAEVAAETEIGKRAKEYMEKGMLVPDEVVVTVRN' A
#
# COMPACT_ATOMS: atom_id res chain seq x y z
N MET A 1 -4.03 -0.79 29.49
CA MET A 1 -4.88 -1.72 28.72
C MET A 1 -4.12 -2.09 27.45
N LYS A 2 -3.60 -3.31 27.33
CA LYS A 2 -3.06 -3.80 26.05
C LYS A 2 -4.26 -4.14 25.18
N LEU A 3 -4.37 -3.55 23.99
CA LEU A 3 -5.35 -3.99 23.01
C LEU A 3 -5.03 -5.44 22.67
N GLU A 4 -6.01 -6.34 22.80
CA GLU A 4 -5.84 -7.78 22.54
C GLU A 4 -5.42 -8.07 21.10
N GLN A 5 -5.65 -7.11 20.19
CA GLN A 5 -5.27 -7.17 18.78
C GLN A 5 -4.78 -5.79 18.32
N PRO A 6 -3.72 -5.71 17.49
CA PRO A 6 -3.26 -4.44 16.95
C PRO A 6 -4.34 -3.80 16.07
N VAL A 7 -4.51 -2.48 16.20
CA VAL A 7 -5.47 -1.71 15.40
C VAL A 7 -5.04 -1.73 13.94
N LYS A 8 -5.97 -2.04 13.03
CA LYS A 8 -5.77 -1.93 11.59
C LYS A 8 -6.40 -0.62 11.10
N ILE A 9 -5.61 0.22 10.43
CA ILE A 9 -6.03 1.55 9.99
C ILE A 9 -5.93 1.60 8.46
N ILE A 10 -6.97 2.13 7.80
CA ILE A 10 -6.94 2.46 6.38
C ILE A 10 -6.81 3.98 6.25
N ILE A 11 -5.81 4.44 5.49
CA ILE A 11 -5.59 5.86 5.20
C ILE A 11 -5.72 6.07 3.70
N TRP A 12 -6.76 6.80 3.28
CA TRP A 12 -6.97 7.16 1.87
C TRP A 12 -7.04 8.69 1.69
N GLY A 13 -6.90 9.16 0.45
CA GLY A 13 -6.89 10.58 0.11
C GLY A 13 -6.25 10.82 -1.26
N ALA A 14 -6.43 12.03 -1.80
CA ALA A 14 -5.89 12.42 -3.10
C ALA A 14 -4.35 12.28 -3.21
N LEU A 15 -3.81 12.30 -4.43
CA LEU A 15 -2.35 12.35 -4.62
C LEU A 15 -1.79 13.59 -3.89
N ALA A 16 -0.64 13.43 -3.24
CA ALA A 16 0.01 14.46 -2.44
C ALA A 16 -0.80 15.00 -1.23
N SER A 17 -1.88 14.33 -0.80
CA SER A 17 -2.66 14.75 0.39
C SER A 17 -1.96 14.50 1.75
N GLY A 18 -0.69 14.11 1.76
CA GLY A 18 0.07 13.88 3.00
C GLY A 18 -0.14 12.52 3.69
N LYS A 19 -0.74 11.52 3.03
CA LYS A 19 -0.99 10.19 3.62
C LYS A 19 0.27 9.51 4.16
N GLY A 20 1.37 9.57 3.40
CA GLY A 20 2.65 8.99 3.80
C GLY A 20 3.17 9.64 5.09
N THR A 21 3.17 10.97 5.14
CA THR A 21 3.53 11.74 6.35
C THR A 21 2.68 11.36 7.55
N GLN A 22 1.36 11.19 7.38
CA GLN A 22 0.50 10.76 8.48
C GLN A 22 0.77 9.30 8.90
N SER A 23 1.08 8.42 7.95
CA SER A 23 1.38 7.01 8.23
C SER A 23 2.69 6.87 9.02
N GLU A 24 3.74 7.63 8.65
CA GLU A 24 5.00 7.69 9.39
C GLU A 24 4.82 8.20 10.83
N LEU A 25 3.98 9.21 11.03
CA LEU A 25 3.66 9.72 12.36
C LEU A 25 2.91 8.68 13.20
N ILE A 26 2.01 7.92 12.59
CA ILE A 26 1.27 6.84 13.28
C ILE A 26 2.22 5.71 13.66
N GLU A 27 3.10 5.27 12.76
CA GLU A 27 4.12 4.27 13.04
C GLU A 27 5.00 4.70 14.21
N LYS A 28 5.53 5.93 14.17
CA LYS A 28 6.41 6.47 15.22
C LYS A 28 5.72 6.58 16.58
N ASN A 29 4.47 7.06 16.62
CA ASN A 29 3.78 7.36 17.87
C ASN A 29 3.09 6.13 18.50
N TYR A 30 2.73 5.13 17.70
CA TYR A 30 1.92 3.99 18.15
C TYR A 30 2.59 2.63 17.91
N GLY A 31 3.76 2.57 17.28
CA GLY A 31 4.48 1.32 17.00
C GLY A 31 3.74 0.38 16.04
N LEU A 32 2.90 0.94 15.16
CA LEU A 32 2.18 0.18 14.14
C LEU A 32 3.02 0.09 12.86
N GLY A 33 3.00 -1.07 12.20
CA GLY A 33 3.63 -1.22 10.88
C GLY A 33 2.88 -0.45 9.79
N HIS A 34 3.63 0.13 8.85
CA HIS A 34 3.08 0.80 7.68
C HIS A 34 3.12 -0.12 6.46
N ILE A 35 1.95 -0.32 5.83
CA ILE A 35 1.82 -1.07 4.57
C ILE A 35 1.27 -0.12 3.51
N ALA A 36 2.06 0.16 2.49
CA ALA A 36 1.67 0.98 1.36
C ALA A 36 1.44 0.09 0.12
N ALA A 37 0.17 -0.05 -0.31
CA ALA A 37 -0.18 -0.85 -1.48
C ALA A 37 0.60 -0.42 -2.75
N GLY A 38 0.84 0.89 -2.90
CA GLY A 38 1.62 1.42 -4.02
C GLY A 38 3.09 0.98 -4.01
N ASP A 39 3.71 0.82 -2.84
CA ASP A 39 5.09 0.35 -2.73
C ASP A 39 5.19 -1.13 -3.03
N LEU A 40 4.25 -1.93 -2.51
CA LEU A 40 4.17 -3.36 -2.80
C LEU A 40 3.98 -3.62 -4.30
N LEU A 41 3.06 -2.89 -4.95
CA LEU A 41 2.86 -3.00 -6.40
C LEU A 41 4.12 -2.58 -7.19
N ARG A 42 4.80 -1.51 -6.77
CA ARG A 42 6.07 -1.10 -7.40
C ARG A 42 7.16 -2.16 -7.24
N ALA A 43 7.23 -2.84 -6.11
CA ALA A 43 8.17 -3.94 -5.89
C ALA A 43 7.87 -5.13 -6.81
N GLU A 44 6.60 -5.52 -6.95
CA GLU A 44 6.18 -6.57 -7.89
C GLU A 44 6.53 -6.21 -9.35
N VAL A 45 6.31 -4.95 -9.75
CA VAL A 45 6.69 -4.43 -11.08
C VAL A 45 8.20 -4.52 -11.29
N ALA A 46 9.00 -4.10 -10.30
CA ALA A 46 10.45 -4.13 -10.36
C ALA A 46 11.02 -5.57 -10.39
N ALA A 47 10.33 -6.51 -9.74
CA ALA A 47 10.68 -7.93 -9.74
C ALA A 47 10.15 -8.69 -10.97
N GLU A 48 9.46 -8.01 -11.89
CA GLU A 48 8.89 -8.59 -13.13
C GLU A 48 7.99 -9.81 -12.89
N THR A 49 7.29 -9.85 -11.76
CA THR A 49 6.36 -10.95 -11.45
C THR A 49 5.14 -10.87 -12.36
N GLU A 50 4.36 -11.96 -12.44
CA GLU A 50 3.12 -11.95 -13.21
C GLU A 50 2.11 -10.92 -12.68
N ILE A 51 2.09 -10.69 -11.36
CA ILE A 51 1.29 -9.63 -10.74
C ILE A 51 1.83 -8.26 -11.13
N GLY A 52 3.16 -8.08 -11.08
CA GLY A 52 3.84 -6.86 -11.47
C GLY A 52 3.58 -6.46 -12.92
N LYS A 53 3.68 -7.40 -13.85
CA LYS A 53 3.38 -7.18 -15.28
C LYS A 53 1.95 -6.69 -15.48
N ARG A 54 0.96 -7.34 -14.84
CA ARG A 54 -0.45 -6.92 -14.91
C ARG A 54 -0.65 -5.54 -14.31
N ALA A 55 -0.06 -5.26 -13.14
CA ALA A 55 -0.17 -3.97 -12.47
C ALA A 55 0.45 -2.83 -13.30
N LYS A 56 1.60 -3.09 -13.95
CA LYS A 56 2.34 -2.13 -14.78
C LYS A 56 1.46 -1.50 -15.85
N GLU A 57 0.64 -2.30 -16.54
CA GLU A 57 -0.25 -1.83 -17.62
C GLU A 57 -1.24 -0.74 -17.17
N TYR A 58 -1.76 -0.83 -15.94
CA TYR A 58 -2.68 0.15 -15.38
C TYR A 58 -1.92 1.37 -14.83
N MET A 59 -0.79 1.13 -14.15
CA MET A 59 0.03 2.17 -13.53
C MET A 59 0.60 3.14 -14.56
N GLU A 60 1.10 2.66 -15.70
CA GLU A 60 1.63 3.50 -16.78
C GLU A 60 0.56 4.38 -17.42
N LYS A 61 -0.70 3.95 -17.39
CA LYS A 61 -1.86 4.71 -17.88
C LYS A 61 -2.44 5.65 -16.83
N GLY A 62 -1.86 5.70 -15.62
CA GLY A 62 -2.39 6.47 -14.49
C GLY A 62 -3.76 5.98 -14.02
N MET A 63 -4.13 4.73 -14.33
CA MET A 63 -5.39 4.12 -13.93
C MET A 63 -5.23 3.41 -12.58
N LEU A 64 -6.35 3.23 -11.88
CA LEU A 64 -6.39 2.39 -10.69
C LEU A 64 -6.15 0.94 -11.09
N VAL A 65 -5.27 0.26 -10.35
CA VAL A 65 -5.05 -1.17 -10.47
C VAL A 65 -6.29 -1.88 -9.90
N PRO A 66 -6.89 -2.86 -10.59
CA PRO A 66 -8.08 -3.56 -10.10
C PRO A 66 -7.83 -4.27 -8.77
N ASP A 67 -8.83 -4.26 -7.88
CA ASP A 67 -8.74 -4.86 -6.54
C ASP A 67 -8.28 -6.32 -6.58
N GLU A 68 -8.74 -7.11 -7.55
CA GLU A 68 -8.34 -8.51 -7.75
C GLU A 68 -6.82 -8.69 -7.91
N VAL A 69 -6.13 -7.68 -8.45
CA VAL A 69 -4.66 -7.69 -8.57
C VAL A 69 -4.06 -7.23 -7.24
N VAL A 70 -4.58 -6.17 -6.63
CA VAL A 70 -4.05 -5.59 -5.39
C VAL A 70 -4.10 -6.57 -4.22
N VAL A 71 -5.21 -7.30 -4.04
CA VAL A 71 -5.38 -8.25 -2.91
C VAL A 71 -4.49 -9.49 -3.01
N THR A 72 -3.92 -9.75 -4.18
CA THR A 72 -3.00 -10.89 -4.38
C THR A 72 -1.57 -10.59 -3.99
N VAL A 73 -1.23 -9.31 -3.81
CA VAL A 73 0.11 -8.89 -3.38
C VAL A 73 0.33 -9.30 -1.93
N ARG A 74 1.40 -10.03 -1.67
CA ARG A 74 1.77 -10.49 -0.32
C ARG A 74 3.05 -9.79 0.12
N ASN A 75 3.16 -9.58 1.43
CA ASN A 75 4.35 -9.04 2.09
C ASN A 75 5.31 -10.18 2.46
#